data_AF-A0A952R8X1-F1
#
_entry.id   AF-A0A952R8X1-F1
#
_cell.length_a   1.000
_cell.length_b   1.000
_cell.length_c   1.000
_cell.angle_alpha   90.00
_cell.angle_beta   90.00
_cell.angle_gamma   90.00
#
_symmetry.space_group_name_H-M   'P 1'
#
loop_
_entity.id
_entity.type
_entity.pdbx_description
1 polymer ?
#
loop_
_entity_poly.entity_id
_entity_poly.type
_entity_poly.pdbx_seq_one_letter_code
_entity_poly.pdbx_strand_id
1 'polypeptide(L)'
;MLISGVAPRLRSNSFNLVPRGDVRWPSPEVCPVYGAPPLASRARGVFVRLSPRGGDGRARLFETDTADFSDEELLRVKDEHGQLYADVSRKLAPDDFAADLAKLQELPMCLRCPARASCPGAYTVVRSDVFTRDDQRVAEVLSGLRGDVLDVGCGDAPYLHRLGPLMASEAIRYVGLDPDPGRLRVLASRYPSARFVTLTAERAPELGRRFDHVLILRSFNHLADPARAVAALLGALRPGGTLTVVDNVAFGLVRLAVHARRAESSQAEHEHYQNADLTEAWELLKGLPLRVLEAHEVSPRSSNQWLLRMEHLGAR
;
A
#
# COMPACT_ATOMS: atom_id res chain seq x y z
N MET A 1 -9.20 -29.02 -2.72
CA MET A 1 -8.87 -29.66 -1.42
C MET A 1 -8.02 -28.65 -0.67
N LEU A 2 -8.66 -27.80 0.14
CA LEU A 2 -8.01 -26.74 0.91
C LEU A 2 -7.44 -27.37 2.18
N ILE A 3 -6.13 -27.29 2.38
CA ILE A 3 -5.51 -27.66 3.64
C ILE A 3 -5.92 -26.59 4.66
N SER A 4 -6.71 -27.01 5.65
CA SER A 4 -7.06 -26.21 6.81
C SER A 4 -5.90 -26.15 7.80
N GLY A 5 -5.79 -25.04 8.55
CA GLY A 5 -5.26 -25.08 9.91
C GLY A 5 -4.05 -24.20 10.25
N VAL A 6 -3.47 -23.45 9.32
CA VAL A 6 -2.42 -22.46 9.68
C VAL A 6 -3.07 -21.08 9.73
N ALA A 7 -3.15 -20.49 10.92
CA ALA A 7 -3.50 -19.08 11.04
C ALA A 7 -2.53 -18.26 10.17
N PRO A 8 -3.02 -17.38 9.29
CA PRO A 8 -2.15 -16.64 8.38
C PRO A 8 -1.10 -15.88 9.21
N ARG A 9 0.18 -16.11 8.89
CA ARG A 9 1.30 -15.50 9.62
C ARG A 9 1.29 -14.01 9.29
N LEU A 10 1.29 -13.18 10.33
CA LEU A 10 1.42 -11.73 10.19
C LEU A 10 2.77 -11.39 9.55
N ARG A 11 2.79 -10.48 8.59
CA ARG A 11 4.01 -10.09 7.85
C ARG A 11 4.17 -8.58 7.78
N SER A 12 5.40 -8.13 7.59
CA SER A 12 5.67 -6.74 7.28
C SER A 12 5.16 -6.39 5.88
N ASN A 13 4.75 -5.14 5.66
CA ASN A 13 4.48 -4.56 4.34
C ASN A 13 5.66 -3.74 3.81
N SER A 14 6.80 -3.73 4.52
CA SER A 14 7.99 -3.02 4.06
C SER A 14 9.29 -3.70 4.50
N PHE A 15 10.36 -3.40 3.78
CA PHE A 15 11.71 -3.83 4.15
C PHE A 15 12.71 -2.69 4.06
N ASN A 16 13.73 -2.73 4.91
CA ASN A 16 14.77 -1.72 4.96
C ASN A 16 15.97 -2.14 4.12
N LEU A 17 16.46 -1.23 3.28
CA LEU A 17 17.72 -1.28 2.57
C LEU A 17 18.69 -0.30 3.25
N VAL A 18 19.76 -0.81 3.83
CA VAL A 18 20.71 -0.02 4.63
C VAL A 18 22.06 0.13 3.92
N PRO A 19 22.78 1.24 4.14
CA PRO A 19 24.02 1.53 3.41
C PRO A 19 25.14 0.54 3.75
N ARG A 20 25.87 0.10 2.73
CA ARG A 20 26.97 -0.89 2.85
C ARG A 20 28.32 -0.36 2.38
N GLY A 21 28.32 0.47 1.34
CA GLY A 21 29.54 1.10 0.85
C GLY A 21 29.27 2.03 -0.34
N ASP A 22 30.24 2.90 -0.62
CA ASP A 22 30.19 3.80 -1.77
C ASP A 22 30.99 3.21 -2.94
N VAL A 23 30.46 3.35 -4.15
CA VAL A 23 31.13 3.02 -5.41
C VAL A 23 31.35 4.29 -6.23
N ARG A 24 32.45 4.30 -6.99
CA ARG A 24 32.79 5.42 -7.87
C ARG A 24 31.81 5.45 -9.04
N TRP A 25 31.29 6.64 -9.33
CA TRP A 25 30.39 6.90 -10.44
C TRP A 25 30.71 8.25 -11.08
N PRO A 26 31.65 8.30 -12.04
CA PRO A 26 32.24 9.55 -12.51
C PRO A 26 31.28 10.40 -13.34
N SER A 27 30.31 9.80 -14.04
CA SER A 27 29.35 10.53 -14.86
C SER A 27 28.04 9.77 -15.07
N PRO A 28 26.92 10.44 -15.36
CA PRO A 28 25.61 9.81 -15.59
C PRO A 28 25.56 8.81 -16.75
N GLU A 29 26.57 8.75 -17.60
CA GLU A 29 26.67 7.84 -18.76
C GLU A 29 27.39 6.53 -18.41
N VAL A 30 28.16 6.49 -17.32
CA VAL A 30 28.91 5.31 -16.89
C VAL A 30 28.07 4.48 -15.93
N CYS A 31 28.06 3.15 -16.11
CA CYS A 31 27.36 2.24 -15.20
C CYS A 31 28.05 2.19 -13.82
N PRO A 32 27.38 2.55 -12.71
CA PRO A 32 27.98 2.47 -11.37
C PRO A 32 28.07 1.05 -10.82
N VAL A 33 27.31 0.11 -11.41
CA VAL A 33 27.29 -1.29 -10.97
C VAL A 33 28.44 -2.08 -11.61
N TYR A 34 28.91 -1.65 -12.78
CA TYR A 34 29.97 -2.35 -13.50
C TYR A 34 31.29 -2.25 -12.72
N GLY A 35 31.85 -3.40 -12.34
CA GLY A 35 33.07 -3.48 -11.52
C GLY A 35 32.83 -3.29 -10.01
N ALA A 36 31.57 -3.11 -9.57
CA ALA A 36 31.23 -3.17 -8.15
C ALA A 36 31.36 -4.62 -7.62
N PRO A 37 31.58 -4.81 -6.30
CA PRO A 37 31.59 -6.13 -5.70
C PRO A 37 30.30 -6.91 -6.02
N PRO A 38 30.39 -8.22 -6.28
CA PRO A 38 29.20 -9.04 -6.52
C PRO A 38 28.34 -9.09 -5.26
N LEU A 39 27.03 -9.06 -5.45
CA LEU A 39 26.06 -9.28 -4.38
C LEU A 39 25.70 -10.76 -4.32
N ALA A 40 25.37 -11.25 -3.13
CA ALA A 40 24.86 -12.60 -2.95
C ALA A 40 23.54 -12.83 -3.73
N SER A 41 22.72 -11.79 -3.83
CA SER A 41 21.51 -11.76 -4.66
C SER A 41 21.25 -10.37 -5.18
N ARG A 42 20.84 -10.28 -6.46
CA ARG A 42 20.43 -9.01 -7.06
C ARG A 42 19.15 -8.45 -6.44
N ALA A 43 18.33 -9.29 -5.82
CA ALA A 43 17.08 -8.90 -5.18
C ALA A 43 17.34 -8.04 -3.94
N ARG A 44 18.46 -8.32 -3.26
CA ARG A 44 18.78 -7.80 -1.93
C ARG A 44 19.60 -6.52 -1.93
N GLY A 45 19.93 -5.97 -3.10
CA GLY A 45 20.69 -4.73 -3.17
C GLY A 45 20.26 -3.80 -4.28
N VAL A 46 20.53 -2.51 -4.06
CA VAL A 46 20.32 -1.42 -5.02
C VAL A 46 21.46 -0.42 -4.92
N PHE A 47 21.86 0.14 -6.06
CA PHE A 47 22.79 1.27 -6.09
C PHE A 47 22.00 2.57 -6.20
N VAL A 48 22.23 3.54 -5.32
CA VAL A 48 21.47 4.79 -5.31
C VAL A 48 22.39 5.99 -5.48
N ARG A 49 22.02 6.89 -6.39
CA ARG A 49 22.62 8.22 -6.52
C ARG A 49 22.04 9.15 -5.46
N LEU A 50 22.88 9.57 -4.52
CA LEU A 50 22.44 10.44 -3.42
C LEU A 50 22.37 11.93 -3.80
N SER A 51 23.09 12.36 -4.85
CA SER A 51 23.03 13.73 -5.38
C SER A 51 22.44 13.79 -6.80
N PRO A 52 21.23 14.34 -6.98
CA PRO A 52 20.63 14.51 -8.31
C PRO A 52 21.46 15.44 -9.21
N ARG A 53 22.20 16.40 -8.62
CA ARG A 53 22.99 17.42 -9.33
C ARG A 53 24.42 16.98 -9.69
N GLY A 54 24.83 15.75 -9.37
CA GLY A 54 26.07 15.16 -9.91
C GLY A 54 27.38 15.74 -9.40
N GLY A 55 27.47 16.07 -8.10
CA GLY A 55 28.66 16.70 -7.53
C GLY A 55 29.69 15.76 -6.89
N ASP A 56 29.29 14.58 -6.41
CA ASP A 56 30.17 13.73 -5.58
C ASP A 56 30.75 12.52 -6.32
N GLY A 57 30.31 12.28 -7.56
CA GLY A 57 30.79 11.20 -8.41
C GLY A 57 30.68 9.82 -7.75
N ARG A 58 29.64 9.59 -6.93
CA ARG A 58 29.45 8.35 -6.17
C ARG A 58 28.02 7.82 -6.26
N ALA A 59 27.91 6.50 -6.28
CA ALA A 59 26.69 5.78 -5.92
C ALA A 59 26.91 5.09 -4.58
N ARG A 60 25.85 4.82 -3.84
CA ARG A 60 25.91 4.03 -2.62
C ARG A 60 25.17 2.72 -2.82
N LEU A 61 25.80 1.62 -2.45
CA LEU A 61 25.15 0.32 -2.31
C LEU A 61 24.32 0.30 -1.02
N PHE A 62 23.05 -0.03 -1.16
CA PHE A 62 22.17 -0.36 -0.05
C PHE A 62 21.74 -1.82 -0.17
N GLU A 63 21.74 -2.55 0.95
CA GLU A 63 21.34 -3.96 1.00
C GLU A 63 20.31 -4.24 2.09
N THR A 64 19.53 -5.31 1.91
CA THR A 64 18.58 -5.83 2.90
C THR A 64 18.90 -7.27 3.24
N ASP A 65 18.85 -7.59 4.53
CA ASP A 65 18.97 -8.94 5.10
C ASP A 65 17.61 -9.44 5.64
N THR A 66 16.50 -8.81 5.22
CA THR A 66 15.16 -9.20 5.66
C THR A 66 14.89 -10.69 5.44
N ALA A 67 14.37 -11.34 6.48
CA ALA A 67 13.87 -12.71 6.44
C ALA A 67 12.35 -12.76 6.16
N ASP A 68 11.68 -11.60 6.19
CA ASP A 68 10.24 -11.50 5.98
C ASP A 68 9.85 -11.51 4.50
N PHE A 69 10.81 -11.31 3.60
CA PHE A 69 10.61 -11.30 2.15
C PHE A 69 11.58 -12.27 1.46
N SER A 70 11.02 -13.09 0.56
CA SER A 70 11.80 -13.91 -0.37
C SER A 70 12.44 -13.04 -1.46
N ASP A 71 13.44 -13.58 -2.15
CA ASP A 71 14.08 -12.87 -3.27
C ASP A 71 13.08 -12.58 -4.41
N GLU A 72 12.11 -13.46 -4.65
CA GLU A 72 11.04 -13.25 -5.63
C GLU A 72 10.14 -12.08 -5.23
N GLU A 73 9.73 -12.01 -3.96
CA GLU A 73 8.91 -10.90 -3.44
C GLU A 73 9.67 -9.56 -3.53
N LEU A 74 10.96 -9.56 -3.16
CA LEU A 74 11.82 -8.38 -3.28
C LEU A 74 11.94 -7.92 -4.74
N LEU A 75 12.10 -8.85 -5.68
CA LEU A 75 12.16 -8.55 -7.11
C LEU A 75 10.84 -8.02 -7.65
N ARG A 76 9.71 -8.56 -7.21
CA ARG A 76 8.39 -8.03 -7.60
C ARG A 76 8.19 -6.60 -7.12
N VAL A 77 8.52 -6.30 -5.86
CA VAL A 77 8.47 -4.92 -5.33
C VAL A 77 9.38 -3.97 -6.14
N LYS A 78 10.58 -4.44 -6.50
CA LYS A 78 11.63 -3.62 -7.10
C LYS A 78 11.52 -3.44 -8.62
N ASP A 79 11.29 -4.52 -9.35
CA ASP A 79 11.37 -4.57 -10.81
C ASP A 79 9.98 -4.47 -11.46
N GLU A 80 8.96 -5.13 -10.89
CA GLU A 80 7.61 -5.11 -11.44
C GLU A 80 6.85 -3.87 -10.95
N HIS A 81 6.72 -3.72 -9.63
CA HIS A 81 5.97 -2.62 -9.05
C HIS A 81 6.78 -1.31 -9.02
N GLY A 82 8.11 -1.36 -8.88
CA GLY A 82 8.96 -0.18 -8.75
C GLY A 82 8.69 0.63 -7.47
N GLN A 83 8.39 -0.04 -6.35
CA GLN A 83 8.04 0.58 -5.07
C GLN A 83 9.25 0.62 -4.13
N LEU A 84 10.24 1.40 -4.55
CA LEU A 84 11.41 1.75 -3.76
C LEU A 84 11.40 3.23 -3.42
N TYR A 85 11.74 3.56 -2.19
CA TYR A 85 11.69 4.92 -1.66
C TYR A 85 12.91 5.23 -0.81
N ALA A 86 13.38 6.47 -0.88
CA ALA A 86 14.33 7.02 0.06
C ALA A 86 13.60 7.70 1.21
N ASP A 87 13.94 7.32 2.45
CA ASP A 87 13.56 8.03 3.65
C ASP A 87 14.34 9.35 3.70
N VAL A 88 13.66 10.45 3.35
CA VAL A 88 14.21 11.82 3.38
C VAL A 88 13.79 12.58 4.63
N SER A 89 13.04 11.92 5.52
CA SER A 89 12.57 12.49 6.77
C SER A 89 13.71 12.68 7.77
N ARG A 90 13.46 13.52 8.77
CA ARG A 90 14.28 13.61 9.98
C ARG A 90 13.63 12.87 11.15
N LYS A 91 12.55 12.14 10.88
CA LYS A 91 11.71 11.46 11.87
C LYS A 91 12.26 10.06 12.14
N LEU A 92 11.72 9.42 13.19
CA LEU A 92 12.07 8.03 13.52
C LEU A 92 11.46 7.04 12.52
N ALA A 93 10.21 7.29 12.14
CA ALA A 93 9.49 6.59 11.10
C ALA A 93 8.75 7.61 10.22
N PRO A 94 8.68 7.38 8.91
CA PRO A 94 7.80 8.14 8.03
C PRO A 94 6.35 7.99 8.49
N ASP A 95 5.67 9.10 8.75
CA ASP A 95 4.24 9.15 9.10
C ASP A 95 3.43 10.00 8.11
N ASP A 96 4.11 10.79 7.27
CA ASP A 96 3.56 11.50 6.13
C ASP A 96 4.34 11.09 4.88
N PHE A 97 3.86 10.09 4.15
CA PHE A 97 4.61 9.51 3.03
C PHE A 97 4.89 10.53 1.92
N ALA A 98 4.00 11.51 1.71
CA ALA A 98 4.19 12.55 0.70
C ALA A 98 5.33 13.49 1.06
N ALA A 99 5.52 13.80 2.34
CA ALA A 99 6.58 14.67 2.83
C ALA A 99 7.89 13.92 3.14
N ASP A 100 7.79 12.70 3.66
CA ASP A 100 8.88 11.94 4.26
C ASP A 100 9.59 11.00 3.28
N LEU A 101 8.94 10.61 2.18
CA LEU A 101 9.47 9.65 1.23
C LEU A 101 9.67 10.27 -0.16
N ALA A 102 10.82 9.98 -0.76
CA ALA A 102 11.08 10.31 -2.17
C ALA A 102 11.23 9.02 -2.98
N LYS A 103 10.59 8.93 -4.16
CA LYS A 103 10.64 7.72 -4.96
C LYS A 103 12.03 7.48 -5.53
N LEU A 104 12.46 6.22 -5.55
CA LEU A 104 13.64 5.80 -6.29
C LEU A 104 13.22 5.43 -7.71
N GLN A 105 13.76 6.14 -8.69
CA GLN A 105 13.56 5.83 -10.10
C GLN A 105 14.80 5.12 -10.65
N GLU A 106 14.59 4.01 -11.34
CA GLU A 106 15.66 3.32 -12.04
C GLU A 106 16.30 4.22 -13.11
N LEU A 107 17.61 4.15 -13.25
CA LEU A 107 18.32 4.96 -14.23
C LEU A 107 17.96 4.54 -15.67
N PRO A 108 17.86 5.49 -16.60
CA PRO A 108 17.57 5.20 -18.01
C PRO A 108 18.54 4.20 -18.66
N MET A 109 19.80 4.15 -18.24
CA MET A 109 20.77 3.18 -18.76
C MET A 109 20.45 1.74 -18.33
N CYS A 110 19.89 1.56 -17.13
CA CYS A 110 19.60 0.24 -16.58
C CYS A 110 18.39 -0.37 -17.30
N LEU A 111 17.40 0.45 -17.65
CA LEU A 111 16.21 0.05 -18.43
C LEU A 111 16.55 -0.51 -19.82
N ARG A 112 17.71 -0.15 -20.38
CA ARG A 112 18.19 -0.62 -21.71
C ARG A 112 19.35 -1.61 -21.62
N CYS A 113 19.76 -2.00 -20.41
CA CYS A 113 20.95 -2.81 -20.21
C CYS A 113 20.64 -4.30 -20.43
N PRO A 114 21.37 -5.01 -21.31
CA PRO A 114 21.18 -6.45 -21.52
C PRO A 114 21.43 -7.29 -20.26
N ALA A 115 22.28 -6.79 -19.34
CA ALA A 115 22.57 -7.46 -18.08
C ALA A 115 21.54 -7.16 -16.97
N ARG A 116 20.47 -6.40 -17.24
CA ARG A 116 19.52 -5.95 -16.21
C ARG A 116 18.85 -7.09 -15.45
N ALA A 117 18.55 -8.19 -16.14
CA ALA A 117 17.89 -9.36 -15.55
C ALA A 117 18.72 -10.05 -14.44
N SER A 118 20.04 -9.87 -14.43
CA SER A 118 20.96 -10.38 -13.40
C SER A 118 21.56 -9.27 -12.53
N CYS A 119 21.19 -8.01 -12.77
CA CYS A 119 21.78 -6.85 -12.13
C CYS A 119 20.89 -6.34 -10.97
N PRO A 120 21.49 -5.86 -9.86
CA PRO A 120 20.75 -5.15 -8.82
C PRO A 120 20.21 -3.80 -9.26
N GLY A 121 20.64 -3.28 -10.41
CA GLY A 121 20.18 -2.00 -10.92
C GLY A 121 20.74 -0.81 -10.14
N ALA A 122 20.61 0.35 -10.75
CA ALA A 122 20.97 1.61 -10.15
C ALA A 122 19.82 2.60 -10.29
N TYR A 123 19.66 3.44 -9.27
CA TYR A 123 18.50 4.28 -9.05
C TYR A 123 18.94 5.70 -8.69
N THR A 124 18.04 6.65 -8.90
CA THR A 124 18.18 8.03 -8.43
C THR A 124 16.96 8.42 -7.62
N VAL A 125 17.15 9.31 -6.67
CA VAL A 125 16.05 9.90 -5.91
C VAL A 125 15.30 10.91 -6.79
N VAL A 126 13.99 10.75 -6.90
CA VAL A 126 13.09 11.67 -7.62
C VAL A 126 12.03 12.17 -6.65
N ARG A 127 11.93 13.50 -6.57
CA ARG A 127 10.90 14.18 -5.78
C ARG A 127 9.67 14.42 -6.66
N SER A 128 8.84 13.40 -6.73
CA SER A 128 7.50 13.47 -7.33
C SER A 128 6.49 13.11 -6.26
N ASP A 129 5.48 13.95 -6.06
CA ASP A 129 4.41 13.68 -5.11
C ASP A 129 3.39 12.68 -5.71
N VAL A 130 3.80 11.42 -5.76
CA VAL A 130 2.96 10.33 -6.26
C VAL A 130 1.87 9.94 -5.27
N PHE A 131 2.10 10.16 -3.97
CA PHE A 131 1.16 9.79 -2.92
C PHE A 131 -0.07 10.69 -2.95
N THR A 132 0.10 12.02 -2.95
CA THR A 132 -1.04 12.94 -3.06
C THR A 132 -1.77 12.77 -4.38
N ARG A 133 -1.03 12.57 -5.48
CA ARG A 133 -1.63 12.36 -6.80
C ARG A 133 -2.54 11.14 -6.85
N ASP A 134 -2.09 10.01 -6.32
CA ASP A 134 -2.87 8.77 -6.37
C ASP A 134 -3.99 8.77 -5.32
N ASP A 135 -3.79 9.45 -4.18
CA ASP A 135 -4.83 9.70 -3.18
C ASP A 135 -5.95 10.60 -3.70
N GLN A 136 -5.64 11.56 -4.60
CA GLN A 136 -6.63 12.42 -5.23
C GLN A 136 -7.71 11.64 -5.97
N ARG A 137 -7.37 10.50 -6.59
CA ARG A 137 -8.37 9.64 -7.25
C ARG A 137 -9.34 9.02 -6.25
N VAL A 138 -8.85 8.61 -5.09
CA VAL A 138 -9.69 8.13 -3.98
C VAL A 138 -10.62 9.26 -3.54
N ALA A 139 -10.10 10.46 -3.33
CA ALA A 139 -10.89 11.63 -2.93
C ALA A 139 -12.01 11.96 -3.94
N GLU A 140 -11.74 11.86 -5.24
CA GLU A 140 -12.75 12.04 -6.29
C GLU A 140 -13.88 11.01 -6.17
N VAL A 141 -13.55 9.71 -6.02
CA VAL A 141 -14.54 8.66 -5.79
C VAL A 141 -15.39 8.96 -4.55
N LEU A 142 -14.75 9.33 -3.44
CA LEU A 142 -15.43 9.60 -2.17
C LEU A 142 -16.35 10.83 -2.23
N SER A 143 -15.93 11.89 -2.93
CA SER A 143 -16.74 13.12 -3.09
C SER A 143 -18.02 12.89 -3.92
N GLY A 144 -18.03 11.87 -4.78
CA GLY A 144 -19.16 11.50 -5.62
C GLY A 144 -20.20 10.62 -4.92
N LEU A 145 -19.92 10.10 -3.71
CA LEU A 145 -20.82 9.18 -3.02
C LEU A 145 -22.12 9.87 -2.58
N ARG A 146 -23.24 9.15 -2.68
CA ARG A 146 -24.54 9.61 -2.20
C ARG A 146 -25.29 8.43 -1.55
N GLY A 147 -26.09 8.71 -0.52
CA GLY A 147 -26.86 7.69 0.18
C GLY A 147 -26.10 7.00 1.30
N ASP A 148 -26.29 5.69 1.47
CA ASP A 148 -25.79 4.93 2.62
C ASP A 148 -24.39 4.38 2.36
N VAL A 149 -23.44 4.75 3.23
CA VAL A 149 -22.02 4.36 3.11
C VAL A 149 -21.59 3.53 4.33
N LEU A 150 -21.00 2.36 4.08
CA LEU A 150 -20.32 1.54 5.09
C LEU A 150 -18.81 1.58 4.83
N ASP A 151 -18.02 2.01 5.82
CA ASP A 151 -16.56 1.94 5.79
C ASP A 151 -16.07 0.81 6.70
N VAL A 152 -15.40 -0.18 6.12
CA VAL A 152 -15.05 -1.46 6.73
C VAL A 152 -13.57 -1.45 7.14
N GLY A 153 -13.30 -1.75 8.42
CA GLY A 153 -11.98 -1.58 8.99
C GLY A 153 -11.58 -0.12 9.01
N CYS A 154 -12.48 0.75 9.50
CA CYS A 154 -12.32 2.19 9.34
C CYS A 154 -11.14 2.74 10.15
N GLY A 155 -10.59 2.02 11.14
CA GLY A 155 -9.37 2.38 11.85
C GLY A 155 -9.37 3.82 12.38
N ASP A 156 -8.37 4.62 11.97
CA ASP A 156 -8.28 6.06 12.26
C ASP A 156 -9.03 6.95 11.24
N ALA A 157 -9.70 6.32 10.27
CA ALA A 157 -10.52 6.88 9.21
C ALA A 157 -9.82 8.05 8.46
N PRO A 158 -8.72 7.78 7.74
CA PRO A 158 -7.88 8.82 7.14
C PRO A 158 -8.65 9.71 6.15
N TYR A 159 -9.73 9.20 5.55
CA TYR A 159 -10.56 9.91 4.58
C TYR A 159 -11.80 10.60 5.17
N LEU A 160 -12.04 10.49 6.47
CA LEU A 160 -13.28 10.98 7.08
C LEU A 160 -13.42 12.50 6.97
N HIS A 161 -12.30 13.23 6.91
CA HIS A 161 -12.27 14.66 6.62
C HIS A 161 -12.85 15.01 5.23
N ARG A 162 -12.74 14.13 4.24
CA ARG A 162 -13.34 14.29 2.90
C ARG A 162 -14.84 13.98 2.90
N LEU A 163 -15.26 13.03 3.73
CA LEU A 163 -16.66 12.63 3.86
C LEU A 163 -17.46 13.55 4.78
N GLY A 164 -16.80 14.28 5.68
CA GLY A 164 -17.39 15.24 6.61
C GLY A 164 -18.39 16.22 5.98
N PRO A 165 -18.01 16.95 4.91
CA PRO A 165 -18.93 17.83 4.20
C PRO A 165 -20.18 17.13 3.63
N LEU A 166 -20.05 15.88 3.17
CA LEU A 166 -21.18 15.10 2.66
C LEU A 166 -22.10 14.63 3.79
N MET A 167 -21.54 14.28 4.96
CA MET A 167 -22.34 13.97 6.15
C MET A 167 -23.07 15.21 6.68
N ALA A 168 -22.39 16.36 6.72
CA ALA A 168 -22.95 17.62 7.21
C ALA A 168 -24.10 18.16 6.33
N SER A 169 -24.04 17.90 5.02
CA SER A 169 -25.11 18.22 4.06
C SER A 169 -26.14 17.11 3.90
N GLU A 170 -26.05 16.03 4.70
CA GLU A 170 -26.90 14.83 4.63
C GLU A 170 -26.89 14.11 3.26
N ALA A 171 -25.92 14.42 2.41
CA ALA A 171 -25.73 13.77 1.12
C ALA A 171 -25.34 12.29 1.29
N ILE A 172 -24.69 11.94 2.41
CA ILE A 172 -24.43 10.56 2.80
C ILE A 172 -24.82 10.28 4.26
N ARG A 173 -25.18 9.03 4.54
CA ARG A 173 -25.32 8.48 5.90
C ARG A 173 -24.22 7.45 6.12
N TYR A 174 -23.25 7.81 6.94
CA TYR A 174 -22.03 7.04 7.13
C TYR A 174 -22.09 6.10 8.34
N VAL A 175 -21.62 4.87 8.15
CA VAL A 175 -21.35 3.90 9.21
C VAL A 175 -19.90 3.42 9.09
N GLY A 176 -19.10 3.61 10.13
CA GLY A 176 -17.76 3.03 10.26
C GLY A 176 -17.77 1.75 11.09
N LEU A 177 -17.13 0.70 10.61
CA LEU A 177 -17.02 -0.60 11.26
C LEU A 177 -15.55 -0.91 11.52
N ASP A 178 -15.22 -1.29 12.75
CA ASP A 178 -13.86 -1.69 13.12
C ASP A 178 -13.88 -2.62 14.35
N PRO A 179 -13.00 -3.64 14.46
CA PRO A 179 -12.92 -4.47 15.66
C PRO A 179 -12.37 -3.75 16.90
N ASP A 180 -11.66 -2.62 16.76
CA ASP A 180 -11.06 -1.88 17.87
C ASP A 180 -12.01 -0.79 18.43
N PRO A 181 -12.63 -1.02 19.61
CA PRO A 181 -13.51 -0.02 20.23
C PRO A 181 -12.76 1.23 20.73
N GLY A 182 -11.45 1.18 20.91
CA GLY A 182 -10.60 2.33 21.24
C GLY A 182 -10.57 3.36 20.11
N ARG A 183 -10.24 2.91 18.89
CA ARG A 183 -10.22 3.75 17.68
C ARG A 183 -11.58 4.37 17.40
N LEU A 184 -12.64 3.57 17.49
CA LEU A 184 -14.01 4.04 17.25
C LEU A 184 -14.46 5.13 18.23
N ARG A 185 -14.07 5.05 19.51
CA ARG A 185 -14.39 6.09 20.51
C ARG A 185 -13.76 7.44 20.15
N VAL A 186 -12.52 7.44 19.66
CA VAL A 186 -11.84 8.65 19.20
C VAL A 186 -12.57 9.26 18.00
N LEU A 187 -12.92 8.43 17.01
CA LEU A 187 -13.66 8.90 15.83
C LEU A 187 -15.05 9.46 16.18
N ALA A 188 -15.80 8.78 17.05
CA ALA A 188 -17.14 9.22 17.47
C ALA A 188 -17.10 10.62 18.13
N SER A 189 -16.06 10.92 18.90
CA SER A 189 -15.88 12.26 19.50
C SER A 189 -15.61 13.37 18.49
N ARG A 190 -14.97 13.04 17.36
CA ARG A 190 -14.62 14.00 16.30
C ARG A 190 -15.73 14.17 15.27
N TYR A 191 -16.52 13.12 15.04
CA TYR A 191 -17.55 13.06 14.02
C TYR A 191 -18.89 12.56 14.61
N PRO A 192 -19.60 13.40 15.39
CA PRO A 192 -20.83 12.98 16.07
C PRO A 192 -22.01 12.69 15.12
N SER A 193 -21.94 13.12 13.86
CA SER A 193 -22.92 12.79 12.81
C SER A 193 -22.71 11.43 12.17
N ALA A 194 -21.57 10.78 12.41
CA ALA A 194 -21.26 9.43 11.95
C ALA A 194 -21.68 8.38 12.98
N ARG A 195 -22.05 7.19 12.52
CA ARG A 195 -22.25 6.03 13.39
C ARG A 195 -21.03 5.12 13.34
N PHE A 196 -20.52 4.71 14.50
CA PHE A 196 -19.43 3.75 14.60
C PHE A 196 -19.89 2.48 15.30
N VAL A 197 -19.48 1.31 14.80
CA VAL A 197 -19.93 0.01 15.30
C VAL A 197 -18.74 -0.93 15.45
N THR A 198 -18.56 -1.48 16.66
CA THR A 198 -17.54 -2.49 16.92
C THR A 198 -17.97 -3.84 16.37
N LEU A 199 -17.43 -4.22 15.21
CA LEU A 199 -17.81 -5.44 14.49
C LEU A 199 -16.71 -5.82 13.50
N THR A 200 -16.63 -7.09 13.09
CA THR A 200 -15.74 -7.54 12.01
C THR A 200 -16.47 -7.49 10.65
N ALA A 201 -15.71 -7.48 9.56
CA ALA A 201 -16.26 -7.39 8.20
C ALA A 201 -17.26 -8.51 7.89
N GLU A 202 -16.98 -9.74 8.33
CA GLU A 202 -17.82 -10.92 8.11
C GLU A 202 -19.19 -10.83 8.80
N ARG A 203 -19.28 -10.01 9.84
CA ARG A 203 -20.48 -9.81 10.64
C ARG A 203 -21.29 -8.59 10.20
N ALA A 204 -20.84 -7.85 9.18
CA ALA A 204 -21.56 -6.69 8.66
C ALA A 204 -23.07 -6.88 8.39
N PRO A 205 -23.57 -8.06 7.95
CA PRO A 205 -25.01 -8.29 7.81
C PRO A 205 -25.83 -8.08 9.11
N GLU A 206 -25.21 -8.18 10.28
CA GLU A 206 -25.86 -7.92 11.59
C GLU A 206 -26.29 -6.47 11.77
N LEU A 207 -25.81 -5.55 10.94
CA LEU A 207 -26.28 -4.17 10.89
C LEU A 207 -27.76 -4.07 10.45
N GLY A 208 -28.34 -5.13 9.89
CA GLY A 208 -29.77 -5.24 9.59
C GLY A 208 -30.24 -4.31 8.47
N ARG A 209 -29.33 -3.77 7.66
CA ARG A 209 -29.63 -2.85 6.56
C ARG A 209 -28.66 -3.05 5.40
N ARG A 210 -29.07 -2.59 4.22
CA ARG A 210 -28.21 -2.54 3.03
C ARG A 210 -27.72 -1.13 2.72
N PHE A 211 -26.50 -1.03 2.22
CA PHE A 211 -25.78 0.18 1.86
C PHE A 211 -25.72 0.39 0.35
N ASP A 212 -25.62 1.63 -0.09
CA ASP A 212 -25.37 2.01 -1.49
C ASP A 212 -23.89 1.84 -1.85
N HIS A 213 -23.02 2.09 -0.87
CA HIS A 213 -21.56 1.99 -1.02
C HIS A 213 -20.94 1.28 0.16
N VAL A 214 -20.03 0.33 -0.12
CA VAL A 214 -19.14 -0.29 0.86
C VAL A 214 -17.70 0.10 0.49
N LEU A 215 -16.94 0.55 1.48
CA LEU A 215 -15.56 0.98 1.35
C LEU A 215 -14.68 0.05 2.18
N ILE A 216 -13.52 -0.32 1.63
CA ILE A 216 -12.43 -1.01 2.33
C ILE A 216 -11.19 -0.15 2.05
N LEU A 217 -10.86 0.77 2.96
CA LEU A 217 -9.84 1.80 2.74
C LEU A 217 -8.61 1.52 3.61
N ARG A 218 -7.58 0.93 3.01
CA ARG A 218 -6.31 0.52 3.64
C ARG A 218 -6.51 -0.49 4.77
N SER A 219 -7.45 -1.42 4.55
CA SER A 219 -7.79 -2.46 5.51
C SER A 219 -7.96 -3.85 4.88
N PHE A 220 -7.75 -4.00 3.57
CA PHE A 220 -7.93 -5.26 2.88
C PHE A 220 -6.85 -6.28 3.28
N ASN A 221 -5.63 -5.82 3.48
CA ASN A 221 -4.50 -6.56 4.05
C ASN A 221 -4.71 -7.07 5.48
N HIS A 222 -5.67 -6.51 6.23
CA HIS A 222 -6.07 -6.96 7.58
C HIS A 222 -7.18 -8.02 7.56
N LEU A 223 -7.74 -8.34 6.39
CA LEU A 223 -8.73 -9.41 6.27
C LEU A 223 -8.03 -10.78 6.21
N ALA A 224 -8.29 -11.63 7.21
CA ALA A 224 -7.72 -12.98 7.25
C ALA A 224 -8.23 -13.87 6.10
N ASP A 225 -9.48 -13.67 5.67
CA ASP A 225 -10.08 -14.31 4.49
C ASP A 225 -10.86 -13.24 3.70
N PRO A 226 -10.21 -12.53 2.75
CA PRO A 226 -10.84 -11.45 2.01
C PRO A 226 -12.03 -11.91 1.17
N ALA A 227 -11.99 -13.13 0.61
CA ALA A 227 -13.08 -13.67 -0.18
C ALA A 227 -14.34 -13.88 0.68
N ARG A 228 -14.18 -14.49 1.86
CA ARG A 228 -15.27 -14.68 2.83
C ARG A 228 -15.79 -13.35 3.37
N ALA A 229 -14.91 -12.43 3.72
CA ALA A 229 -15.28 -11.11 4.23
C ALA A 229 -16.08 -10.33 3.18
N VAL A 230 -15.59 -10.26 1.93
CA VAL A 230 -16.30 -9.57 0.85
C VAL A 230 -17.63 -10.26 0.53
N ALA A 231 -17.70 -11.59 0.51
CA ALA A 231 -18.97 -12.30 0.32
C ALA A 231 -20.02 -11.92 1.38
N ALA A 232 -19.63 -11.77 2.64
CA ALA A 232 -20.53 -11.28 3.70
C ALA A 232 -20.94 -9.81 3.48
N LEU A 233 -20.00 -8.95 3.07
CA LEU A 233 -20.26 -7.55 2.75
C LEU A 233 -21.26 -7.39 1.59
N LEU A 234 -21.29 -8.31 0.62
CA LEU A 234 -22.31 -8.31 -0.44
C LEU A 234 -23.73 -8.56 0.10
N GLY A 235 -23.86 -9.24 1.25
CA GLY A 235 -25.12 -9.33 1.98
C GLY A 235 -25.61 -7.98 2.53
N ALA A 236 -24.67 -7.10 2.87
CA ALA A 236 -24.93 -5.73 3.32
C ALA A 236 -24.90 -4.69 2.18
N LEU A 237 -24.50 -5.05 0.96
CA LEU A 237 -24.49 -4.16 -0.20
C LEU A 237 -25.78 -4.34 -1.03
N ARG A 238 -26.39 -3.25 -1.47
CA ARG A 238 -27.53 -3.31 -2.41
C ARG A 238 -27.07 -3.87 -3.77
N PRO A 239 -27.91 -4.63 -4.49
CA PRO A 239 -27.70 -4.81 -5.93
C PRO A 239 -27.61 -3.45 -6.63
N GLY A 240 -26.66 -3.28 -7.55
CA GLY A 240 -26.29 -2.00 -8.15
C GLY A 240 -25.44 -1.08 -7.27
N GLY A 241 -25.23 -1.42 -5.99
CA GLY A 241 -24.34 -0.69 -5.09
C GLY A 241 -22.87 -0.95 -5.42
N THR A 242 -21.97 -0.09 -4.91
CA THR A 242 -20.54 -0.20 -5.22
C THR A 242 -19.69 -0.65 -4.05
N LEU A 243 -18.73 -1.53 -4.31
CA LEU A 243 -17.63 -1.87 -3.42
C LEU A 243 -16.37 -1.16 -3.92
N THR A 244 -15.75 -0.33 -3.08
CA THR A 244 -14.46 0.32 -3.37
C THR A 244 -13.40 -0.22 -2.42
N VAL A 245 -12.35 -0.81 -2.97
CA VAL A 245 -11.18 -1.30 -2.22
C VAL A 245 -9.98 -0.47 -2.61
N VAL A 246 -9.29 0.07 -1.61
CA VAL A 246 -8.03 0.78 -1.77
C VAL A 246 -7.04 0.16 -0.80
N ASP A 247 -5.92 -0.31 -1.27
CA ASP A 247 -4.85 -0.80 -0.40
C ASP A 247 -3.48 -0.62 -1.05
N ASN A 248 -2.45 -1.13 -0.39
CA ASN A 248 -1.07 -0.92 -0.76
C ASN A 248 -0.32 -2.23 -0.94
N VAL A 249 0.54 -2.28 -1.96
CA VAL A 249 1.56 -3.33 -2.06
C VAL A 249 2.73 -3.03 -1.11
N ALA A 250 3.54 -4.06 -0.87
CA ALA A 250 4.76 -3.89 -0.10
C ALA A 250 5.78 -2.96 -0.79
N PHE A 251 6.65 -2.34 -0.01
CA PHE A 251 7.64 -1.38 -0.51
C PHE A 251 9.00 -1.48 0.20
N GLY A 252 10.06 -1.05 -0.49
CA GLY A 252 11.42 -1.00 0.05
C GLY A 252 11.83 0.42 0.42
N LEU A 253 12.49 0.57 1.58
CA LEU A 253 13.00 1.85 2.08
C LEU A 253 14.53 1.87 2.11
N VAL A 254 15.17 2.70 1.28
CA VAL A 254 16.58 3.06 1.52
C VAL A 254 16.67 4.10 2.61
N ARG A 255 17.34 3.73 3.71
CA ARG A 255 17.47 4.58 4.90
C ARG A 255 18.74 4.31 5.69
N LEU A 256 19.06 5.18 6.64
CA LEU A 256 20.22 4.99 7.52
C LEU A 256 20.03 3.76 8.41
N ALA A 257 21.11 3.01 8.67
CA ALA A 257 21.06 1.80 9.50
C ALA A 257 20.51 2.04 10.91
N VAL A 258 20.75 3.24 11.47
CA VAL A 258 20.18 3.63 12.79
C VAL A 258 18.67 3.80 12.74
N HIS A 259 18.11 4.26 11.61
CA HIS A 259 16.67 4.40 11.44
C HIS A 259 16.01 3.03 11.23
N ALA A 260 16.61 2.15 10.43
CA ALA A 260 16.15 0.78 10.22
C ALA A 260 16.06 -0.02 11.52
N ARG A 261 17.17 -0.12 12.28
CA ARG A 261 17.21 -0.85 13.57
C ARG A 261 16.18 -0.36 14.57
N ARG A 262 15.89 0.96 14.57
CA ARG A 262 14.90 1.55 15.47
C ARG A 262 13.47 1.22 15.06
N ALA A 263 13.17 1.23 13.76
CA ALA A 263 11.86 0.81 13.26
C ALA A 263 11.60 -0.68 13.55
N GLU A 264 12.60 -1.54 13.35
CA GLU A 264 12.52 -2.98 13.69
C GLU A 264 12.33 -3.23 15.19
N SER A 265 12.82 -2.32 16.05
CA SER A 265 12.61 -2.38 17.50
C SER A 265 11.27 -1.80 17.97
N SER A 266 10.56 -1.06 17.10
CA SER A 266 9.25 -0.54 17.44
C SER A 266 8.23 -1.67 17.34
N GLN A 267 7.37 -1.81 18.37
CA GLN A 267 6.28 -2.78 18.39
C GLN A 267 5.14 -2.38 17.44
N ALA A 268 5.45 -1.93 16.22
CA ALA A 268 4.43 -1.76 15.20
C ALA A 268 3.75 -3.12 15.03
N GLU A 269 2.54 -3.25 15.60
CA GLU A 269 1.79 -4.48 15.62
C GLU A 269 1.61 -4.91 14.17
N HIS A 270 2.31 -5.98 13.78
CA HIS A 270 2.19 -6.54 12.45
C HIS A 270 0.76 -7.08 12.34
N GLU A 271 -0.15 -6.31 11.76
CA GLU A 271 -1.55 -6.71 11.56
C GLU A 271 -1.84 -7.17 10.12
N HIS A 272 -0.84 -7.21 9.24
CA HIS A 272 -1.04 -7.59 7.83
C HIS A 272 -0.97 -9.10 7.63
N TYR A 273 -2.02 -9.67 7.06
CA TYR A 273 -2.07 -11.07 6.62
C TYR A 273 -1.51 -11.27 5.21
N GLN A 274 -1.56 -10.22 4.38
CA GLN A 274 -1.11 -10.26 2.99
C GLN A 274 -0.70 -8.87 2.48
N ASN A 275 0.10 -8.82 1.41
CA ASN A 275 0.49 -7.60 0.70
C ASN A 275 0.00 -7.66 -0.76
N ALA A 276 -1.26 -8.03 -0.95
CA ALA A 276 -1.83 -8.31 -2.26
C ALA A 276 -1.78 -7.07 -3.16
N ASP A 277 -1.40 -7.27 -4.42
CA ASP A 277 -1.69 -6.29 -5.47
C ASP A 277 -3.13 -6.38 -5.96
N LEU A 278 -3.50 -5.50 -6.90
CA LEU A 278 -4.86 -5.48 -7.46
C LEU A 278 -5.22 -6.79 -8.16
N THR A 279 -4.27 -7.41 -8.87
CA THR A 279 -4.53 -8.65 -9.61
C THR A 279 -4.83 -9.79 -8.64
N GLU A 280 -4.02 -9.94 -7.59
CA GLU A 280 -4.24 -10.92 -6.53
C GLU A 280 -5.55 -10.66 -5.78
N ALA A 281 -5.84 -9.40 -5.45
CA ALA A 281 -7.11 -9.03 -4.84
C ALA A 281 -8.30 -9.41 -5.75
N TRP A 282 -8.21 -9.15 -7.05
CA TRP A 282 -9.26 -9.53 -8.00
C TRP A 282 -9.39 -11.05 -8.14
N GLU A 283 -8.29 -11.80 -8.16
CA GLU A 283 -8.31 -13.26 -8.23
C GLU A 283 -9.06 -13.90 -7.05
N LEU A 284 -8.97 -13.29 -5.85
CA LEU A 284 -9.75 -13.70 -4.68
C LEU A 284 -11.25 -13.40 -4.81
N LEU A 285 -11.61 -12.35 -5.54
CA LEU A 285 -12.98 -11.80 -5.58
C LEU A 285 -13.76 -12.14 -6.85
N LYS A 286 -13.10 -12.53 -7.94
CA LYS A 286 -13.72 -12.70 -9.28
C LYS A 286 -14.84 -13.75 -9.35
N GLY A 287 -14.91 -14.65 -8.37
CA GLY A 287 -15.99 -15.64 -8.25
C GLY A 287 -17.29 -15.08 -7.66
N LEU A 288 -17.25 -13.87 -7.10
CA LEU A 288 -18.41 -13.19 -6.51
C LEU A 288 -19.20 -12.42 -7.60
N PRO A 289 -20.48 -12.06 -7.36
CA PRO A 289 -21.31 -11.33 -8.32
C PRO A 289 -20.91 -9.85 -8.39
N LEU A 290 -19.68 -9.58 -8.81
CA LEU A 290 -19.06 -8.27 -8.91
C LEU A 290 -18.66 -7.98 -10.35
N ARG A 291 -18.83 -6.74 -10.76
CA ARG A 291 -18.35 -6.22 -12.05
C ARG A 291 -17.39 -5.08 -11.80
N VAL A 292 -16.17 -5.16 -12.34
CA VAL A 292 -15.20 -4.07 -12.26
C VAL A 292 -15.73 -2.85 -12.99
N LEU A 293 -15.80 -1.72 -12.28
CA LEU A 293 -16.10 -0.41 -12.83
C LEU A 293 -14.82 0.37 -13.12
N GLU A 294 -13.81 0.18 -12.28
CA GLU A 294 -12.55 0.92 -12.33
C GLU A 294 -11.44 0.15 -11.60
N ALA A 295 -10.24 0.17 -12.17
CA ALA A 295 -9.05 -0.46 -11.62
C ALA A 295 -7.84 0.43 -11.87
N HIS A 296 -7.06 0.70 -10.82
CA HIS A 296 -5.78 1.41 -10.87
C HIS A 296 -4.73 0.52 -10.21
N GLU A 297 -3.86 -0.04 -11.05
CA GLU A 297 -2.76 -0.88 -10.60
C GLU A 297 -1.56 -0.04 -10.15
N VAL A 298 -0.74 -0.66 -9.30
CA VAL A 298 0.57 -0.12 -8.98
C VAL A 298 1.50 -0.25 -10.18
N SER A 299 2.30 0.79 -10.42
CA SER A 299 3.33 0.83 -11.44
C SER A 299 4.58 1.55 -10.93
N PRO A 300 5.72 1.45 -11.63
CA PRO A 300 6.92 2.21 -11.28
C PRO A 300 6.75 3.74 -11.29
N ARG A 301 5.62 4.26 -11.77
CA ARG A 301 5.28 5.70 -11.78
C ARG A 301 4.18 6.08 -10.77
N SER A 302 3.56 5.11 -10.12
CA SER A 302 2.58 5.30 -9.04
C SER A 302 3.23 5.27 -7.65
N SER A 303 2.47 5.65 -6.63
CA SER A 303 2.66 5.20 -5.26
C SER A 303 2.45 3.68 -5.16
N ASN A 304 2.63 3.12 -3.98
CA ASN A 304 2.34 1.71 -3.71
C ASN A 304 0.84 1.43 -3.53
N GLN A 305 -0.03 2.43 -3.71
CA GLN A 305 -1.47 2.30 -3.58
C GLN A 305 -2.10 1.80 -4.89
N TRP A 306 -3.03 0.86 -4.78
CA TRP A 306 -3.95 0.46 -5.84
C TRP A 306 -5.40 0.78 -5.46
N LEU A 307 -6.28 0.88 -6.47
CA LEU A 307 -7.71 1.08 -6.28
C LEU A 307 -8.49 0.11 -7.18
N LEU A 308 -9.47 -0.58 -6.59
CA LEU A 308 -10.42 -1.43 -7.30
C LEU A 308 -11.85 -1.04 -6.91
N ARG A 309 -12.64 -0.57 -7.87
CA ARG A 309 -14.05 -0.25 -7.67
C ARG A 309 -14.92 -1.17 -8.50
N MET A 310 -15.91 -1.76 -7.85
CA MET A 310 -16.78 -2.79 -8.41
C MET A 310 -18.24 -2.48 -8.12
N GLU A 311 -19.13 -2.95 -8.98
CA GLU A 311 -20.58 -2.95 -8.80
C GLU A 311 -21.04 -4.34 -8.37
N HIS A 312 -21.94 -4.39 -7.38
CA HIS A 312 -22.62 -5.62 -7.00
C HIS A 312 -23.77 -5.92 -7.97
N LEU A 313 -23.68 -7.04 -8.69
CA LEU A 313 -24.67 -7.42 -9.70
C LEU A 313 -25.98 -7.96 -9.10
N GLY A 314 -26.02 -8.18 -7.78
CA GLY A 314 -27.07 -8.94 -7.11
C GLY A 314 -26.90 -10.45 -7.27
N ALA A 315 -27.66 -11.21 -6.49
CA ALA A 315 -27.77 -12.65 -6.71
C ALA A 315 -28.52 -12.89 -8.03
N ARG A 316 -28.02 -13.80 -8.86
CA ARG A 316 -28.81 -14.39 -9.95
C ARG A 316 -29.88 -15.31 -9.39
#